data_AF-A0A4Y2GAD3-F1
#
_entry.id   AF-A0A4Y2GAD3-F1
#
_cell.length_a   1.000
_cell.length_b   1.000
_cell.length_c   1.000
_cell.angle_alpha   90.00
_cell.angle_beta   90.00
_cell.angle_gamma   90.00
#
_symmetry.space_group_name_H-M   'P 1'
#
loop_
_entity.id
_entity.type
_entity.pdbx_description
1 polymer ?
#
loop_
_entity_poly.entity_id
_entity_poly.type
_entity_poly.pdbx_seq_one_letter_code
_entity_poly.pdbx_strand_id
1 'polypeptide(L)'
;EILDITRSLLNEIDLKPDLEIEENKAKLEQLKAVLEMYGHFSGINRKVQLKYQPQGRPRRSSSDEDTPREPSLVLILKWGGELTPAGRVQAEELGRVFRCMYPGGQGRHP
;
A
#
# COMPACT_ATOMS: atom_id res chain seq x y z
N GLU A 1 -15.98 -4.61 -0.44
CA GLU A 1 -14.70 -3.98 -0.01
C GLU A 1 -13.94 -3.38 -1.19
N ILE A 2 -12.79 -2.74 -0.99
CA ILE A 2 -11.99 -2.09 -2.07
C ILE A 2 -11.64 -3.07 -3.19
N LEU A 3 -11.35 -4.32 -2.86
CA LEU A 3 -11.10 -5.38 -3.83
C LEU A 3 -12.29 -5.59 -4.79
N ASP A 4 -13.52 -5.50 -4.29
CA ASP A 4 -14.72 -5.64 -5.12
C ASP A 4 -14.89 -4.45 -6.06
N ILE A 5 -14.58 -3.24 -5.59
CA ILE A 5 -14.56 -2.03 -6.43
C ILE A 5 -13.53 -2.19 -7.54
N THR A 6 -12.32 -2.65 -7.23
CA THR A 6 -11.27 -2.90 -8.24
C THR A 6 -11.69 -3.94 -9.27
N ARG A 7 -12.35 -5.03 -8.84
CA ARG A 7 -12.90 -6.06 -9.75
C ARG A 7 -13.99 -5.49 -10.66
N SER A 8 -14.90 -4.67 -10.12
CA SER A 8 -15.94 -3.99 -10.92
C SER A 8 -15.31 -3.11 -11.99
N LEU A 9 -14.35 -2.25 -11.59
CA LEU A 9 -13.67 -1.33 -12.52
C LEU A 9 -12.93 -2.08 -13.63
N LEU A 10 -12.22 -3.17 -13.31
CA LEU A 10 -11.55 -4.00 -14.32
C LEU A 10 -12.55 -4.61 -15.31
N ASN A 11 -13.68 -5.13 -14.82
CA ASN A 11 -14.73 -5.67 -15.68
C ASN A 11 -15.35 -4.58 -16.57
N GLU A 12 -15.55 -3.38 -16.05
CA GLU A 12 -16.08 -2.25 -16.81
C GLU A 12 -15.13 -1.81 -17.93
N ILE A 13 -13.82 -1.77 -17.67
CA ILE A 13 -12.79 -1.50 -18.70
C ILE A 13 -12.83 -2.55 -19.81
N ASP A 14 -12.97 -3.83 -19.46
CA ASP A 14 -12.99 -4.93 -20.44
C ASP A 14 -14.28 -4.93 -21.29
N LEU A 15 -15.41 -4.54 -20.69
CA LEU A 15 -16.71 -4.48 -21.38
C LEU A 15 -16.89 -3.20 -22.21
N LYS A 16 -16.22 -2.11 -21.83
CA LYS A 16 -16.34 -0.79 -22.46
C LYS A 16 -14.95 -0.16 -22.61
N PRO A 17 -14.12 -0.64 -23.55
CA PRO A 17 -12.78 -0.10 -23.78
C PRO A 17 -12.78 1.36 -24.24
N ASP A 18 -13.90 1.84 -24.78
CA ASP A 18 -14.08 3.23 -25.24
C ASP A 18 -14.47 4.21 -24.11
N LEU A 19 -14.78 3.73 -22.90
CA LEU A 19 -14.91 4.62 -21.76
C LEU A 19 -13.54 5.17 -21.41
N GLU A 20 -13.40 6.50 -21.42
CA GLU A 20 -12.25 7.20 -20.87
C GLU A 20 -12.19 7.00 -19.34
N ILE A 21 -11.83 5.79 -18.92
CA ILE A 21 -11.49 5.52 -17.54
C ILE A 21 -10.07 6.06 -17.34
N GLU A 22 -9.97 7.14 -16.57
CA GLU A 22 -8.73 7.86 -16.31
C GLU A 22 -7.66 6.97 -15.60
N GLU A 23 -8.11 5.87 -14.99
CA GLU A 23 -7.31 4.89 -14.28
C GLU A 23 -6.61 3.92 -15.25
N ASN A 24 -5.29 3.77 -15.09
CA ASN A 24 -4.51 2.83 -15.90
C ASN A 24 -4.84 1.38 -15.50
N LYS A 25 -5.35 0.57 -16.45
CA LYS A 25 -5.65 -0.86 -16.27
C LYS A 25 -4.56 -1.64 -15.53
N ALA A 26 -3.29 -1.41 -15.86
CA ALA A 26 -2.18 -2.10 -15.21
C ALA A 26 -2.08 -1.80 -13.69
N LYS A 27 -2.44 -0.59 -13.27
CA LYS A 27 -2.48 -0.24 -11.83
C LYS A 27 -3.63 -0.94 -11.11
N LEU A 28 -4.78 -1.07 -11.75
CA LEU A 28 -5.92 -1.80 -11.18
C LEU A 28 -5.65 -3.30 -11.10
N GLU A 29 -4.99 -3.88 -12.11
CA GLU A 29 -4.53 -5.28 -12.05
C GLU A 29 -3.52 -5.49 -10.91
N GLN A 30 -2.58 -4.57 -10.72
CA GLN A 30 -1.65 -4.61 -9.61
C GLN A 30 -2.36 -4.48 -8.24
N LEU A 31 -3.33 -3.57 -8.12
CA LEU A 31 -4.15 -3.39 -6.93
C LEU A 31 -4.91 -4.69 -6.58
N LYS A 32 -5.56 -5.30 -7.57
CA LYS A 32 -6.24 -6.60 -7.43
C LYS A 32 -5.27 -7.66 -6.94
N ALA A 33 -4.13 -7.83 -7.62
CA ALA A 33 -3.15 -8.86 -7.30
C ALA A 33 -2.62 -8.73 -5.86
N VAL A 34 -2.36 -7.51 -5.39
CA VAL A 34 -1.89 -7.26 -4.01
C VAL A 34 -2.98 -7.54 -2.97
N LEU A 35 -4.22 -7.17 -3.24
CA LEU A 35 -5.35 -7.36 -2.31
C LEU A 35 -5.80 -8.82 -2.23
N GLU A 36 -5.64 -9.60 -3.29
CA GLU A 36 -5.92 -11.05 -3.31
C GLU A 36 -4.78 -11.89 -2.72
N MET A 37 -3.56 -11.34 -2.70
CA MET A 37 -2.39 -12.02 -2.18
C MET A 37 -2.57 -12.38 -0.70
N TYR A 38 -2.29 -13.64 -0.36
CA TYR A 38 -2.39 -14.18 1.01
C TYR A 38 -3.81 -14.23 1.60
N GLY A 39 -4.84 -14.14 0.74
CA GLY A 39 -6.25 -14.38 1.08
C GLY A 39 -6.95 -13.23 1.83
N HIS A 40 -6.21 -12.50 2.67
CA HIS A 40 -6.73 -11.31 3.36
C HIS A 40 -5.64 -10.23 3.44
N PHE A 41 -6.02 -8.99 3.17
CA PHE A 41 -5.10 -7.86 3.26
C PHE A 41 -5.01 -7.37 4.71
N SER A 42 -4.08 -7.94 5.49
CA SER A 42 -3.90 -7.62 6.92
C SER A 42 -2.43 -7.54 7.33
N GLY A 43 -2.17 -6.90 8.48
CA GLY A 43 -0.84 -6.80 9.09
C GLY A 43 -0.33 -5.37 9.23
N ILE A 44 0.67 -5.17 10.09
CA ILE A 44 1.17 -3.83 10.47
C ILE A 44 1.74 -3.01 9.29
N ASN A 45 2.21 -3.71 8.26
CA ASN A 45 2.79 -3.12 7.05
C ASN A 45 1.84 -3.17 5.84
N ARG A 46 0.58 -3.53 6.04
CA ARG A 46 -0.48 -3.54 5.03
C ARG A 46 -1.44 -2.38 5.33
N LYS A 47 -1.27 -1.25 4.63
CA LYS A 47 -2.08 -0.04 4.85
C LYS A 47 -2.82 0.35 3.60
N VAL A 48 -4.13 0.58 3.75
CA VAL A 48 -4.96 1.25 2.75
C VAL A 48 -5.30 2.64 3.26
N GLN A 49 -5.14 3.65 2.41
CA GLN A 49 -5.50 5.02 2.74
C GLN A 49 -6.19 5.67 1.54
N LEU A 50 -7.30 6.37 1.80
CA LEU A 50 -7.97 7.22 0.83
C LEU A 50 -7.71 8.68 1.19
N LYS A 51 -7.32 9.49 0.20
CA LYS A 51 -7.12 10.92 0.37
C LYS A 51 -8.05 11.68 -0.58
N TYR A 52 -8.93 12.49 -0.01
CA TYR A 52 -9.75 13.42 -0.79
C TYR A 52 -8.91 14.57 -1.33
N GLN A 53 -9.13 14.90 -2.60
CA GLN A 53 -8.54 16.02 -3.31
C GLN A 53 -9.66 16.90 -3.84
N PRO A 54 -10.03 17.99 -3.13
CA PRO A 54 -11.12 18.85 -3.55
C PRO A 54 -10.85 19.55 -4.89
N GLN A 55 -9.59 19.82 -5.20
CA GLN A 55 -9.15 20.41 -6.47
C GLN A 55 -8.69 19.37 -7.51
N GLY A 56 -9.12 18.11 -7.36
CA GLY A 56 -8.78 17.05 -8.32
C GLY A 56 -7.30 16.66 -8.37
N ARG A 57 -6.95 15.84 -9.37
CA ARG A 57 -5.60 15.30 -9.57
C ARG A 57 -4.61 16.39 -10.02
N PRO A 58 -3.38 16.48 -9.46
CA PRO A 58 -2.34 17.39 -9.94
C PRO A 58 -1.89 17.03 -11.38
N ARG A 59 -1.83 18.01 -12.30
CA ARG A 59 -1.21 17.83 -13.64
C ARG A 59 0.31 17.79 -13.52
N ARG A 60 0.96 17.04 -14.43
CA ARG A 60 2.43 16.96 -14.53
C ARG A 60 3.08 18.21 -15.16
N SER A 61 2.29 19.11 -15.75
CA SER A 61 2.73 20.32 -16.46
C SER A 61 2.13 21.56 -15.80
N SER A 62 2.92 22.64 -15.68
CA SER A 62 2.57 23.90 -15.04
C SER A 62 1.73 24.87 -15.90
N SER A 63 1.31 24.44 -17.10
CA SER A 63 0.70 25.32 -18.11
C SER A 63 -0.84 25.37 -18.09
N ASP A 64 -1.50 24.52 -17.28
CA ASP A 64 -2.96 24.36 -17.24
C ASP A 64 -3.52 24.61 -15.81
N GLU A 65 -3.10 25.70 -15.17
CA GLU A 65 -3.48 26.02 -13.79
C GLU A 65 -4.89 26.65 -13.66
N ASP A 66 -5.54 27.03 -14.76
CA ASP A 66 -6.77 27.87 -14.74
C ASP A 66 -8.09 27.14 -15.00
N THR A 67 -8.11 25.83 -15.23
CA THR A 67 -9.37 25.08 -15.37
C THR A 67 -9.81 24.47 -14.03
N PRO A 68 -11.04 24.75 -13.53
CA PRO A 68 -11.59 24.08 -12.36
C PRO A 68 -11.57 22.57 -12.56
N ARG A 69 -10.95 21.85 -11.62
CA ARG A 69 -10.87 20.38 -11.65
C ARG A 69 -11.98 19.79 -10.80
N GLU A 70 -12.50 18.65 -11.24
CA GLU A 70 -13.46 17.89 -10.46
C GLU A 70 -12.79 17.29 -9.22
N PRO A 71 -13.47 17.27 -8.06
CA PRO A 71 -12.96 16.61 -6.87
C PRO A 71 -12.64 15.14 -7.14
N SER A 72 -11.54 14.64 -6.57
CA SER A 72 -11.09 13.26 -6.77
C SER A 72 -10.66 12.59 -5.47
N LEU A 73 -10.55 11.26 -5.51
CA LEU A 73 -10.00 10.46 -4.42
C LEU A 73 -8.70 9.80 -4.89
N VAL A 74 -7.67 9.86 -4.05
CA VAL A 74 -6.43 9.11 -4.27
C VAL A 74 -6.42 7.91 -3.34
N LEU A 75 -6.36 6.72 -3.93
CA LEU A 75 -6.11 5.47 -3.22
C LEU A 75 -4.61 5.24 -3.09
N ILE A 76 -4.17 5.02 -1.85
CA ILE A 76 -2.79 4.71 -1.50
C ILE A 76 -2.80 3.33 -0.86
N LEU A 77 -2.15 2.37 -1.52
CA LEU A 77 -1.93 1.03 -1.01
C LEU A 77 -0.46 0.84 -0.68
N LYS A 78 -0.15 0.48 0.57
CA LYS A 78 1.20 0.11 1.00
C LYS A 78 1.22 -1.37 1.35
N TRP A 79 2.12 -2.12 0.71
CA TRP A 79 2.28 -3.55 0.90
C TRP A 79 3.75 -3.97 0.89
N GLY A 80 4.02 -5.19 1.36
CA GLY A 80 5.37 -5.75 1.45
C GLY A 80 6.12 -5.32 2.71
N GLY A 81 7.45 -5.25 2.63
CA GLY A 81 8.31 -4.94 3.79
C GLY A 81 8.29 -6.03 4.86
N GLU A 82 7.99 -7.27 4.47
CA GLU A 82 8.12 -8.40 5.37
C GLU A 82 9.59 -8.67 5.67
N LEU A 83 9.88 -8.93 6.94
CA LEU A 83 11.23 -9.19 7.37
C LEU A 83 11.70 -10.50 6.74
N THR A 84 12.81 -10.44 6.01
CA THR A 84 13.43 -11.65 5.45
C THR A 84 13.86 -12.59 6.58
N PRO A 85 14.02 -13.90 6.33
CA PRO A 85 14.55 -14.82 7.33
C PRO A 85 15.89 -14.33 7.91
N ALA A 86 16.77 -13.79 7.07
CA ALA A 86 18.03 -13.17 7.50
C ALA A 86 17.79 -11.96 8.41
N GLY A 87 16.87 -11.06 8.05
CA GLY A 87 16.53 -9.90 8.87
C GLY A 87 15.99 -10.27 10.25
N ARG A 88 15.28 -11.41 10.37
CA ARG A 88 14.80 -11.94 11.65
C ARG A 88 15.97 -12.37 12.53
N VAL A 89 16.88 -13.17 11.99
CA VAL A 89 18.08 -13.62 12.71
C VAL A 89 18.93 -12.44 13.16
N GLN A 90 19.12 -11.44 12.28
CA GLN A 90 19.86 -10.22 12.59
C GLN A 90 19.21 -9.43 13.74
N ALA A 91 17.87 -9.28 13.72
CA ALA A 91 17.16 -8.56 14.77
C ALA A 91 17.23 -9.29 16.13
N GLU A 92 17.13 -10.62 16.14
CA GLU A 92 17.22 -11.43 17.35
C GLU A 92 18.62 -11.40 17.96
N GLU A 93 19.66 -11.57 17.13
CA GLU A 93 21.05 -11.52 17.59
C GLU A 93 21.41 -10.16 18.16
N LEU A 94 21.02 -9.08 17.47
CA LEU A 94 21.22 -7.73 17.95
C LEU A 94 20.51 -7.52 19.31
N GLY A 95 19.26 -7.98 19.44
CA GLY A 95 18.49 -7.92 20.68
C GLY A 95 19.16 -8.65 21.85
N ARG A 96 19.77 -9.82 21.60
CA ARG A 96 20.55 -10.57 22.60
C ARG A 96 21.78 -9.79 23.07
N VAL A 97 22.50 -9.15 22.15
CA VAL A 97 23.65 -8.30 22.47
C VAL A 97 23.22 -7.10 23.32
N PHE A 98 22.16 -6.39 22.93
CA PHE A 98 21.64 -5.25 23.70
C PHE A 98 21.20 -5.63 25.11
N ARG A 99 20.62 -6.82 25.31
CA ARG A 99 20.25 -7.30 26.64
C ARG A 99 21.47 -7.40 27.58
N CYS A 100 22.62 -7.82 27.07
CA CYS A 100 23.85 -7.94 27.87
C CYS A 100 24.50 -6.57 28.19
N MET A 101 24.14 -5.51 27.49
CA MET A 101 24.74 -4.17 27.66
C MET A 101 24.14 -3.37 28.82
N TYR A 102 22.97 -3.74 29.35
CA TYR A 102 22.34 -3.05 30.49
C TYR A 102 22.46 -3.86 31.79
N PRO A 103 22.86 -3.22 32.91
CA PRO A 103 22.98 -3.91 34.20
C PRO A 103 21.60 -4.39 34.67
N GLY A 104 21.42 -5.71 34.70
CA GLY A 104 20.13 -6.40 34.95
C GLY A 104 19.79 -7.48 33.91
N GLY A 105 20.47 -7.50 32.75
CA GLY A 105 20.27 -8.51 31.69
C GLY A 105 20.97 -9.85 31.91
N GLN A 106 21.82 -9.96 32.94
CA GLN A 106 22.35 -11.24 33.41
C GLN A 106 21.26 -11.93 34.23
N GLY A 107 20.39 -12.67 33.54
CA GLY A 107 19.51 -13.64 34.17
C GLY A 107 20.33 -14.73 34.85
N ARG A 108 20.78 -14.47 36.09
CA ARG A 108 20.95 -15.53 37.08
C ARG A 108 19.54 -15.94 37.49
N HIS A 109 18.99 -16.95 36.81
CA HIS A 109 17.98 -17.79 37.43
C HIS A 109 18.70 -18.99 38.08
N PRO A 110 18.41 -19.34 39.34
CA PRO A 110 18.73 -20.66 39.88
C PRO A 110 17.89 -21.75 39.21
#